data_AF-W0PFK0-F1
#
_entry.id   AF-W0PFK0-F1
#
_cell.length_a   1.000
_cell.length_b   1.000
_cell.length_c   1.000
_cell.angle_alpha   90.00
_cell.angle_beta   90.00
_cell.angle_gamma   90.00
#
_symmetry.space_group_name_H-M   'P 1'
#
loop_
_entity.id
_entity.type
_entity.pdbx_description
1 polymer ?
#
loop_
_entity_poly.entity_id
_entity_poly.type
_entity_poly.pdbx_seq_one_letter_code
_entity_poly.pdbx_strand_id
1 'polypeptide(L)'
;MPHVVILYTGNLETLTDMSVLCRNLADTMLTIRSEDGKPVFPTGGTRVFAYPAQHYAVSDGGSAGLAAGGDGDYGFIYINLRMGSGRSDAVKKAAGDALLSCAQSHLESLFSTPGKHLGLTVQIDEAPGQVYDGKHSTLHPLFTRN
;
A
#
# COMPACT_ATOMS: atom_id res chain seq x y z
N MET A 1 -8.18 2.29 -13.12
CA MET A 1 -8.27 3.12 -11.90
C MET A 1 -7.40 2.45 -10.85
N PRO A 2 -6.07 2.62 -10.93
CA PRO A 2 -5.18 1.98 -9.98
C PRO A 2 -5.36 2.62 -8.60
N HIS A 3 -5.79 1.83 -7.64
CA HIS A 3 -5.95 2.29 -6.27
C HIS A 3 -5.23 1.36 -5.32
N VAL A 4 -4.51 1.97 -4.38
CA VAL A 4 -3.97 1.28 -3.22
C VAL A 4 -4.89 1.54 -2.03
N VAL A 5 -5.23 0.48 -1.31
CA VAL A 5 -5.90 0.56 -0.01
C VAL A 5 -4.97 -0.01 1.04
N ILE A 6 -4.80 0.73 2.14
CA ILE A 6 -4.02 0.35 3.30
C ILE A 6 -5.00 0.12 4.45
N LEU A 7 -5.06 -1.12 4.94
CA LEU A 7 -5.75 -1.46 6.19
C LEU A 7 -4.70 -1.74 7.25
N TYR A 8 -4.82 -1.12 8.41
CA TYR A 8 -3.79 -1.25 9.44
C TYR A 8 -4.37 -1.15 10.84
N THR A 9 -3.63 -1.65 11.82
CA THR A 9 -3.99 -1.54 13.24
C THR A 9 -3.87 -0.09 13.72
N GLY A 10 -4.89 0.39 14.42
CA GLY A 10 -4.99 1.80 14.83
C GLY A 10 -3.89 2.28 15.79
N ASN A 11 -3.19 1.38 16.50
CA ASN A 11 -2.01 1.75 17.32
C ASN A 11 -0.89 2.42 16.51
N LEU A 12 -0.83 2.21 15.19
CA LEU A 12 0.21 2.80 14.34
C LEU A 12 0.03 4.30 14.10
N GLU A 13 -1.16 4.87 14.36
CA GLU A 13 -1.45 6.31 14.20
C GLU A 13 -0.49 7.21 14.99
N THR A 14 -0.01 6.74 16.14
CA THR A 14 0.91 7.50 17.00
C THR A 14 2.38 7.19 16.71
N LEU A 15 2.65 6.19 15.86
CA LEU A 15 3.98 5.65 15.62
C LEU A 15 4.55 6.00 14.26
N THR A 16 3.70 6.27 13.26
CA THR A 16 4.14 6.70 11.93
C THR A 16 3.11 7.58 11.23
N ASP A 17 3.58 8.41 10.29
CA ASP A 17 2.71 9.27 9.48
C ASP A 17 2.17 8.53 8.26
N MET A 18 0.92 8.06 8.38
CA MET A 18 0.23 7.35 7.31
C MET A 18 -0.09 8.23 6.10
N SER A 19 -0.15 9.56 6.27
CA SER A 19 -0.32 10.49 5.14
C SER A 19 0.94 10.54 4.27
N VAL A 20 2.12 10.53 4.91
CA VAL A 20 3.41 10.43 4.21
C VAL A 20 3.53 9.08 3.49
N LEU A 21 3.15 7.97 4.13
CA LEU A 21 3.11 6.66 3.45
C LEU A 21 2.20 6.69 2.22
N CYS A 22 1.01 7.27 2.33
CA CYS A 22 0.08 7.40 1.20
C CYS A 22 0.69 8.19 0.04
N ARG A 23 1.38 9.29 0.33
CA ARG A 23 2.08 10.11 -0.68
C ARG A 23 3.21 9.32 -1.35
N ASN A 24 4.07 8.68 -0.56
CA ASN A 24 5.20 7.91 -1.06
C ASN A 24 4.77 6.74 -1.95
N LEU A 25 3.70 6.03 -1.57
CA LEU A 25 3.14 4.95 -2.40
C LEU A 25 2.55 5.49 -3.70
N ALA A 26 1.83 6.62 -3.65
CA ALA A 26 1.30 7.25 -4.85
C ALA A 26 2.44 7.65 -5.80
N ASP A 27 3.49 8.30 -5.31
CA ASP A 27 4.63 8.72 -6.10
C ASP A 27 5.39 7.51 -6.67
N THR A 28 5.53 6.44 -5.88
CA THR A 28 6.11 5.17 -6.32
C THR A 28 5.31 4.55 -7.47
N MET A 29 3.98 4.54 -7.41
CA MET A 29 3.16 4.09 -8.54
C MET A 29 3.44 4.91 -9.80
N LEU A 30 3.65 6.22 -9.68
CA LEU A 30 3.93 7.08 -10.83
C LEU A 30 5.31 6.84 -11.47
N THR A 31 6.21 6.10 -10.83
CA THR A 31 7.51 5.71 -11.42
C THR A 31 7.44 4.43 -12.24
N ILE A 32 6.41 3.61 -12.06
CA ILE A 32 6.31 2.29 -12.73
C ILE A 32 6.13 2.46 -14.25
N ARG A 33 6.95 1.75 -15.02
CA ARG A 33 6.93 1.74 -16.49
C ARG A 33 6.70 0.32 -17.02
N SER A 34 6.00 0.21 -18.14
CA SER A 34 5.94 -1.03 -18.92
C SER A 34 7.23 -1.22 -19.70
N GLU A 35 7.38 -2.39 -20.33
CA GLU A 35 8.53 -2.79 -21.13
C GLU A 35 8.80 -1.83 -22.30
N ASP A 36 7.76 -1.16 -22.81
CA ASP A 36 7.86 -0.14 -23.86
C ASP A 36 8.11 1.29 -23.31
N GLY A 37 8.41 1.42 -22.02
CA GLY A 37 8.74 2.69 -21.37
C GLY A 37 7.54 3.59 -21.04
N LYS A 38 6.30 3.13 -21.27
CA LYS A 38 5.10 3.93 -20.96
C LYS A 38 4.74 3.87 -19.47
N PRO A 39 4.12 4.92 -18.90
CA PRO A 39 3.58 4.87 -17.54
C PRO A 39 2.54 3.76 -17.38
N VAL A 40 2.69 2.91 -16.37
CA VAL A 40 1.72 1.85 -16.06
C VAL A 40 0.48 2.42 -15.39
N PHE A 41 0.68 3.36 -14.47
CA PHE A 41 -0.38 4.01 -13.70
C PHE A 41 -0.52 5.48 -14.10
N PRO A 42 -1.66 5.90 -14.67
CA PRO A 42 -1.84 7.29 -15.09
C PRO A 42 -1.99 8.21 -13.88
N THR A 43 -1.30 9.36 -13.89
CA THR A 43 -1.33 10.35 -12.80
C THR A 43 -2.74 10.74 -12.39
N GLY A 44 -3.60 11.06 -13.36
CA GLY A 44 -4.99 11.43 -13.10
C GLY A 44 -5.83 10.32 -12.47
N GLY A 45 -5.40 9.05 -12.52
CA GLY A 45 -6.14 7.89 -12.02
C GLY A 45 -5.54 7.21 -10.78
N THR A 46 -4.31 7.56 -10.37
CA THR A 46 -3.63 7.01 -9.18
C THR A 46 -4.28 7.50 -7.90
N ARG A 47 -4.64 6.57 -7.01
CA ARG A 47 -5.21 6.86 -5.68
C ARG A 47 -4.58 5.97 -4.63
N VAL A 48 -4.42 6.50 -3.43
CA VAL A 48 -3.99 5.74 -2.24
C VAL A 48 -4.88 6.16 -1.09
N PHE A 49 -5.39 5.19 -0.33
CA PHE A 49 -6.24 5.39 0.83
C PHE A 49 -5.69 4.59 2.00
N ALA A 50 -5.81 5.11 3.22
CA ALA A 50 -5.43 4.42 4.43
C ALA A 50 -6.59 4.46 5.43
N TYR A 51 -6.88 3.32 6.05
CA TYR A 51 -7.95 3.17 7.03
C TYR A 51 -7.42 2.52 8.31
N PRO A 52 -7.40 3.26 9.44
CA PRO A 52 -7.04 2.70 10.73
C PRO A 52 -8.19 1.85 11.26
N ALA A 53 -7.91 0.60 11.61
CA ALA A 53 -8.82 -0.25 12.35
C ALA A 53 -8.77 0.16 13.84
N GLN A 54 -9.86 0.72 14.35
CA GLN A 54 -9.97 1.05 15.78
C GLN A 54 -10.01 -0.20 16.67
N HIS A 55 -10.50 -1.30 16.12
CA HIS A 55 -10.60 -2.59 16.81
C HIS A 55 -9.91 -3.66 15.98
N TYR A 56 -9.01 -4.40 16.59
CA TYR A 56 -8.21 -5.45 15.95
C TYR A 56 -7.74 -6.47 16.98
N ALA A 57 -7.39 -7.66 16.50
CA ALA A 57 -6.65 -8.67 17.23
C ALA A 57 -5.55 -9.20 16.29
N VAL A 58 -4.30 -9.17 16.74
CA VAL A 58 -3.15 -9.61 15.93
C VAL A 58 -2.49 -10.79 16.62
N SER A 59 -2.31 -11.87 15.88
CA SER A 59 -1.58 -13.07 16.31
C SER A 59 -2.07 -13.61 17.67
N ASP A 60 -1.16 -13.85 18.61
CA ASP A 60 -1.42 -14.40 19.95
C ASP A 60 -1.67 -13.33 21.03
N GLY A 61 -2.05 -12.12 20.61
CA GLY A 61 -2.38 -11.02 21.52
C GLY A 61 -1.19 -10.47 22.31
N GLY A 62 0.04 -10.65 21.83
CA GLY A 62 1.24 -10.08 22.46
C GLY A 62 2.09 -11.08 23.23
N SER A 63 1.59 -12.30 23.45
CA SER A 63 2.22 -13.29 24.35
C SER A 63 3.66 -13.63 23.92
N ALA A 64 3.89 -13.93 22.64
CA ALA A 64 5.22 -14.20 22.10
C ALA A 64 6.15 -12.97 22.14
N GLY A 65 5.62 -11.77 21.90
CA GLY A 65 6.37 -10.51 21.96
C GLY A 65 6.88 -10.23 23.35
N LEU A 66 6.02 -10.38 24.37
CA LEU A 66 6.41 -10.25 25.78
C LEU A 66 7.47 -11.29 26.15
N ALA A 67 7.32 -12.55 25.71
CA ALA A 67 8.32 -13.59 25.95
C ALA A 67 9.67 -13.30 25.29
N ALA A 68 9.67 -12.55 24.17
CA ALA A 68 10.87 -12.09 23.47
C ALA A 68 11.43 -10.75 24.01
N GLY A 69 10.84 -10.19 25.07
CA GLY A 69 11.27 -8.92 25.67
C GLY A 69 10.74 -7.65 24.99
N GLY A 70 9.73 -7.79 24.13
CA GLY A 70 8.97 -6.68 23.55
C GLY A 70 7.80 -6.22 24.42
N ASP A 71 6.98 -5.33 23.88
CA ASP A 71 5.86 -4.72 24.60
C ASP A 71 4.53 -5.49 24.46
N GLY A 72 4.45 -6.46 23.55
CA GLY A 72 3.24 -7.21 23.25
C GLY A 72 2.19 -6.43 22.44
N ASP A 73 2.47 -5.20 22.03
CA ASP A 73 1.56 -4.36 21.24
C ASP A 73 1.89 -4.46 19.74
N TYR A 74 1.41 -5.54 19.12
CA TYR A 74 1.70 -5.80 17.71
C TYR A 74 1.01 -4.82 16.77
N GLY A 75 1.75 -4.39 15.75
CA GLY A 75 1.23 -3.69 14.59
C GLY A 75 1.00 -4.62 13.40
N PHE A 76 0.05 -4.30 12.54
CA PHE A 76 -0.07 -4.94 11.24
C PHE A 76 -0.52 -3.94 10.16
N ILE A 77 0.07 -4.04 8.97
CA ILE A 77 -0.29 -3.27 7.78
C ILE A 77 -0.55 -4.23 6.61
N TYR A 78 -1.71 -4.09 5.99
CA TYR A 78 -2.06 -4.74 4.74
C TYR A 78 -2.25 -3.69 3.63
N ILE A 79 -1.46 -3.79 2.58
CA ILE A 79 -1.51 -2.93 1.40
C ILE A 79 -2.02 -3.76 0.22
N ASN A 80 -3.12 -3.33 -0.39
CA ASN A 80 -3.66 -3.95 -1.60
C ASN A 80 -3.66 -2.93 -2.74
N LEU A 81 -2.95 -3.23 -3.82
CA LEU A 81 -3.06 -2.53 -5.09
C LEU A 81 -4.08 -3.26 -5.96
N ARG A 82 -5.17 -2.59 -6.32
CA ARG A 82 -6.04 -3.04 -7.40
C ARG A 82 -5.71 -2.33 -8.69
N MET A 83 -5.45 -3.09 -9.76
CA MET A 83 -5.08 -2.58 -11.07
C MET A 83 -5.94 -3.14 -12.21
N GLY A 84 -5.85 -2.49 -13.38
CA GLY A 84 -6.48 -2.97 -14.60
C GLY A 84 -5.75 -4.21 -15.14
N SER A 85 -6.49 -5.07 -15.85
CA SER A 85 -5.93 -6.30 -16.42
C SER A 85 -4.99 -6.04 -17.59
N GLY A 86 -4.18 -7.05 -17.93
CA GLY A 86 -3.44 -7.10 -19.20
C GLY A 86 -2.04 -6.48 -19.14
N ARG A 87 -1.49 -6.28 -17.93
CA ARG A 87 -0.04 -6.08 -17.76
C ARG A 87 0.66 -7.43 -17.69
N SER A 88 1.93 -7.47 -18.05
CA SER A 88 2.74 -8.68 -17.91
C SER A 88 2.95 -9.02 -16.44
N ASP A 89 3.27 -10.27 -16.15
CA ASP A 89 3.60 -10.69 -14.78
C ASP A 89 4.88 -10.01 -14.28
N ALA A 90 5.81 -9.68 -15.18
CA ALA A 90 7.00 -8.90 -14.86
C ALA A 90 6.64 -7.49 -14.35
N VAL A 91 5.72 -6.79 -15.03
CA VAL A 91 5.24 -5.47 -14.62
C VAL A 91 4.47 -5.55 -13.29
N LYS A 92 3.62 -6.57 -13.12
CA LYS A 92 2.90 -6.79 -11.85
C LYS A 92 3.88 -7.00 -10.70
N LYS A 93 4.87 -7.89 -10.89
CA LYS A 93 5.91 -8.14 -9.89
C LYS A 93 6.70 -6.88 -9.57
N ALA A 94 7.16 -6.15 -10.58
CA ALA A 94 7.91 -4.91 -10.39
C ALA A 94 7.10 -3.85 -9.62
N ALA A 95 5.80 -3.71 -9.90
CA ALA A 95 4.92 -2.84 -9.13
C ALA A 95 4.80 -3.30 -7.67
N GLY A 96 4.65 -4.60 -7.42
CA GLY A 96 4.53 -5.17 -6.07
C GLY A 96 5.80 -4.99 -5.26
N ASP A 97 6.94 -5.32 -5.84
CA ASP A 97 8.27 -5.16 -5.21
C ASP A 97 8.54 -3.68 -4.88
N ALA A 98 8.20 -2.75 -5.79
CA ALA A 98 8.39 -1.32 -5.57
C ALA A 98 7.52 -0.79 -4.43
N LEU A 99 6.25 -1.20 -4.36
CA LEU A 99 5.35 -0.82 -3.25
C LEU A 99 5.83 -1.41 -1.91
N LEU A 100 6.27 -2.67 -1.91
CA LEU A 100 6.83 -3.31 -0.71
C LEU A 100 8.08 -2.56 -0.24
N SER A 101 9.02 -2.27 -1.14
CA SER A 101 10.25 -1.55 -0.82
C SER A 101 9.96 -0.14 -0.29
N CYS A 102 9.00 0.57 -0.89
CA CYS A 102 8.55 1.88 -0.43
C CYS A 102 7.99 1.83 1.00
N ALA A 103 7.09 0.87 1.27
CA ALA A 103 6.50 0.69 2.58
C ALA A 103 7.55 0.28 3.64
N GLN A 104 8.44 -0.65 3.31
CA GLN A 104 9.55 -1.04 4.19
C GLN A 104 10.43 0.16 4.54
N SER A 105 10.83 0.96 3.54
CA SER A 105 11.64 2.16 3.75
C SER A 105 10.97 3.17 4.68
N HIS A 106 9.65 3.37 4.54
CA HIS A 106 8.89 4.26 5.43
C HIS A 106 8.78 3.72 6.86
N LEU A 107 8.65 2.40 7.02
CA LEU A 107 8.43 1.72 8.30
C LEU A 107 9.72 1.25 8.97
N GLU A 108 10.88 1.55 8.39
CA GLU A 108 12.19 1.07 8.83
C GLU A 108 12.44 1.37 10.31
N SER A 109 12.08 2.58 10.77
CA SER A 109 12.22 2.93 12.19
C SER A 109 11.42 2.00 13.11
N LEU A 110 10.23 1.57 12.70
CA LEU A 110 9.40 0.65 13.48
C LEU A 110 9.91 -0.78 13.44
N PHE A 111 10.36 -1.25 12.27
CA PHE A 111 10.97 -2.58 12.12
C PHE A 111 12.27 -2.73 12.91
N SER A 112 13.05 -1.65 13.01
CA SER A 112 14.35 -1.65 13.66
C SER A 112 14.31 -1.22 15.14
N THR A 113 13.16 -0.79 15.67
CA THR A 113 13.03 -0.44 17.09
C THR A 113 12.97 -1.72 17.95
N PRO A 114 13.92 -1.93 18.88
CA PRO A 114 13.90 -3.10 19.76
C PRO A 114 12.60 -3.18 20.56
N GLY A 115 12.03 -4.39 20.62
CA GLY A 115 10.79 -4.67 21.36
C GLY A 115 9.49 -4.27 20.66
N LYS A 116 9.56 -3.65 19.47
CA LYS A 116 8.41 -3.46 18.59
C LYS A 116 8.29 -4.62 17.60
N HIS A 117 7.05 -5.01 17.31
CA HIS A 117 6.76 -6.07 16.35
C HIS A 117 5.67 -5.63 15.38
N LEU A 118 5.99 -5.65 14.09
CA LEU A 118 5.13 -5.18 13.02
C LEU A 118 5.07 -6.23 11.91
N GLY A 119 3.87 -6.54 11.43
CA GLY A 119 3.65 -7.28 10.19
C GLY A 119 3.33 -6.34 9.02
N LEU A 120 3.83 -6.67 7.83
CA LEU A 120 3.51 -5.97 6.59
C LEU A 120 3.20 -6.99 5.49
N THR A 121 2.12 -6.78 4.75
CA THR A 121 1.80 -7.56 3.56
C THR A 121 1.40 -6.63 2.43
N VAL A 122 1.94 -6.90 1.23
CA VAL A 122 1.55 -6.23 -0.02
C VAL A 122 0.96 -7.27 -0.97
N GLN A 123 -0.21 -6.98 -1.52
CA GLN A 123 -0.85 -7.80 -2.54
C GLN A 123 -1.28 -6.94 -3.73
N ILE A 124 -1.39 -7.60 -4.89
CA ILE A 124 -1.88 -7.00 -6.12
C ILE A 124 -3.03 -7.84 -6.64
N ASP A 125 -4.17 -7.18 -6.84
CA ASP A 125 -5.32 -7.77 -7.53
C ASP A 125 -5.52 -7.11 -8.89
N GLU A 126 -5.69 -7.93 -9.92
CA GLU A 126 -6.34 -7.47 -11.14
C GLU A 126 -7.86 -7.50 -10.95
N ALA A 127 -8.62 -6.86 -11.85
CA ALA A 127 -10.08 -6.94 -11.85
C ALA A 127 -10.60 -7.91 -12.95
N PRO A 128 -10.27 -9.22 -12.93
CA PRO A 128 -10.83 -10.15 -13.89
C PRO A 128 -12.34 -10.26 -13.63
N GLY A 129 -13.14 -10.08 -14.68
CA GLY A 129 -14.60 -10.11 -14.57
C GLY A 129 -15.26 -8.79 -14.16
N GLN A 130 -14.56 -7.65 -14.26
CA GLN A 130 -15.24 -6.34 -14.18
C GLN A 130 -16.28 -6.21 -15.32
N VAL A 131 -17.56 -6.20 -14.98
CA VAL A 131 -18.69 -6.14 -15.94
C VAL A 131 -19.18 -4.72 -16.25
N TYR A 132 -18.80 -3.73 -15.44
CA TYR A 132 -19.18 -2.33 -15.64
C TYR A 132 -18.08 -1.38 -15.14
N ASP A 133 -17.88 -0.27 -15.85
CA ASP A 133 -16.99 0.82 -15.48
C ASP A 133 -17.62 2.17 -15.87
N GLY A 134 -18.01 2.97 -14.88
CA GLY A 134 -18.57 4.30 -15.08
C GLY A 134 -17.67 5.36 -14.46
N LYS A 135 -17.15 6.28 -15.28
CA LYS A 135 -16.26 7.36 -14.82
C LYS A 135 -16.91 8.72 -15.09
N HIS A 136 -17.14 9.47 -14.03
CA HIS A 136 -17.51 10.88 -14.10
C HIS A 136 -16.53 11.66 -13.22
N SER A 137 -15.83 12.64 -13.81
CA SER A 137 -14.68 13.25 -13.14
C SER A 137 -14.42 14.66 -13.64
N THR A 138 -14.34 15.61 -12.72
CA THR A 138 -13.77 16.94 -12.93
C THR A 138 -12.25 16.96 -12.73
N LEU A 139 -11.67 15.86 -12.23
CA LEU A 139 -10.25 15.72 -11.93
C LEU A 139 -9.43 15.26 -13.15
N HIS A 140 -9.95 14.30 -13.93
CA HIS A 140 -9.24 13.78 -15.12
C HIS A 140 -8.88 14.87 -16.15
N PRO A 141 -9.74 15.86 -16.44
CA PRO A 141 -9.42 16.94 -17.38
C PRO A 141 -8.15 17.76 -17.05
N LEU A 142 -7.66 17.72 -15.82
CA LEU A 142 -6.41 18.38 -15.44
C LEU A 142 -5.16 17.67 -16.00
N PHE A 143 -5.28 16.41 -16.41
CA PHE A 143 -4.15 15.56 -16.83
C PHE A 143 -4.21 15.14 -18.31
N THR A 144 -5.23 15.57 -19.04
CA THR A 144 -5.43 15.29 -20.48
C THR A 144 -4.88 16.38 -21.40
N ARG A 145 -4.42 17.51 -20.84
CA ARG A 145 -3.78 18.58 -21.62
C ARG A 145 -2.27 18.35 -21.61
N ASN A 146 -1.78 17.60 -22.59
CA ASN A 146 -0.40 17.63 -23.08
C ASN A 146 -0.45 17.27 -24.56
#